data_AF-A0A942BSR2-F1
#
_entry.id   AF-A0A942BSR2-F1
#
_cell.length_a   1.000
_cell.length_b   1.000
_cell.length_c   1.000
_cell.angle_alpha   90.00
_cell.angle_beta   90.00
_cell.angle_gamma   90.00
#
_symmetry.space_group_name_H-M   'P 1'
#
loop_
_entity.id
_entity.type
_entity.pdbx_description
1 polymer ?
#
loop_
_entity_poly.entity_id
_entity_poly.type
_entity_poly.pdbx_seq_one_letter_code
_entity_poly.pdbx_strand_id
1 'polypeptide(L)'
;FVELEEGVDGLIHISDFSWTKKIKHPGEIVKKGDSVTAKVIAIDPLAQRMSLGVKQMEPNVWEIFFQNHSVGSTVTGKIARLTDFGAFVDLGEGIEGLVHI
;
A
#
# COMPACT_ATOMS: atom_id res chain seq x y z
N PHE A 1 -5.23 7.88 14.42
CA PHE A 1 -4.41 7.74 15.62
C PHE A 1 -4.82 6.45 16.29
N VAL A 2 -3.84 5.69 16.76
CA VAL A 2 -4.01 4.41 17.44
C VAL A 2 -3.29 4.54 18.76
N GLU A 3 -4.02 4.39 19.85
CA GLU A 3 -3.40 4.35 21.18
C GLU A 3 -2.76 2.98 21.37
N LEU A 4 -1.49 2.95 21.78
CA LEU A 4 -0.71 1.72 21.96
C LEU A 4 -0.58 1.37 23.44
N GLU A 5 -0.14 2.36 24.22
CA GLU A 5 -0.01 2.34 25.68
C GLU A 5 -0.22 3.78 26.21
N GLU A 6 -0.42 3.93 27.52
CA GLU A 6 -0.66 5.25 28.13
C GLU A 6 0.45 6.25 27.77
N GLY A 7 0.08 7.33 27.09
CA GLY A 7 1.00 8.39 26.69
C GLY A 7 1.81 8.12 25.40
N VAL A 8 1.51 7.03 24.68
CA VAL A 8 2.19 6.69 23.42
C VAL A 8 1.19 6.57 22.28
N ASP A 9 1.30 7.52 21.34
CA ASP A 9 0.43 7.59 20.17
C ASP A 9 1.07 6.96 18.92
N GLY A 10 0.34 6.05 18.31
CA GLY A 10 0.60 5.50 16.98
C GLY A 10 -0.14 6.28 15.88
N LEU A 11 0.53 6.49 14.76
CA LEU A 11 -0.05 7.09 13.55
C LEU A 11 0.08 6.13 12.38
N ILE A 12 -1.06 5.68 11.84
CA ILE A 12 -1.14 4.99 10.56
C ILE A 12 -1.56 6.02 9.49
N HIS A 13 -0.73 6.22 8.48
CA HIS A 13 -1.08 7.08 7.36
C HIS A 13 -2.10 6.37 6.46
N ILE A 14 -3.02 7.11 5.81
CA ILE A 14 -4.06 6.49 4.98
C ILE A 14 -3.46 5.67 3.83
N SER A 15 -2.30 6.10 3.33
CA SER A 15 -1.54 5.39 2.31
C SER A 15 -0.74 4.21 2.86
N ASP A 16 -0.89 3.81 4.12
CA ASP A 16 -0.27 2.63 4.74
C ASP A 16 -1.29 1.52 5.02
N PHE A 17 -2.53 1.67 4.57
CA PHE A 17 -3.58 0.65 4.75
C PHE A 17 -3.67 -0.42 3.64
N SER A 18 -3.47 -0.09 2.36
CA SER A 18 -3.47 -1.08 1.27
C SER A 18 -2.59 -0.71 0.08
N TRP A 19 -1.72 -1.62 -0.39
CA TRP A 19 -0.75 -1.37 -1.47
C TRP A 19 -1.42 -0.93 -2.77
N THR A 20 -2.61 -1.46 -3.03
CA THR A 20 -3.29 -1.40 -4.33
C THR A 20 -4.57 -0.58 -4.26
N LYS A 21 -5.26 -0.59 -3.11
CA LYS A 21 -6.52 0.14 -2.94
C LYS A 21 -6.27 1.58 -2.49
N LYS A 22 -6.64 2.54 -3.34
CA LYS A 22 -6.67 3.96 -2.97
C LYS A 22 -7.87 4.25 -2.07
N ILE A 23 -7.62 4.39 -0.78
CA ILE A 23 -8.65 4.69 0.23
C ILE A 23 -8.80 6.21 0.35
N LYS A 24 -10.03 6.71 0.23
CA LYS A 24 -10.33 8.15 0.37
C LYS A 24 -10.68 8.52 1.81
N HIS A 25 -11.40 7.65 2.52
CA HIS A 25 -11.80 7.88 3.90
C HIS A 25 -11.40 6.71 4.81
N PRO A 26 -10.70 6.97 5.94
CA PRO A 26 -10.29 5.91 6.85
C PRO A 26 -11.48 5.23 7.54
N GLY A 27 -12.65 5.87 7.61
CA GLY A 27 -13.86 5.25 8.15
C GLY A 27 -14.41 4.08 7.33
N GLU A 28 -13.94 3.89 6.09
CA GLU A 28 -14.34 2.77 5.23
C GLU A 28 -13.66 1.45 5.62
N ILE A 29 -12.55 1.53 6.35
CA ILE A 29 -11.67 0.40 6.67
C ILE A 29 -11.52 0.17 8.17
N VAL A 30 -11.62 1.22 8.99
CA VAL A 30 -11.48 1.14 10.45
C VAL A 30 -12.45 2.07 11.15
N LYS A 31 -12.99 1.66 12.29
CA LYS A 31 -13.86 2.46 13.16
C LYS A 31 -13.15 2.76 14.48
N LYS A 32 -13.61 3.81 15.18
CA LYS A 32 -13.15 4.08 16.54
C LYS A 32 -13.52 2.89 17.43
N GLY A 33 -12.54 2.38 18.17
CA GLY A 33 -12.69 1.20 19.02
C GLY A 33 -12.28 -0.12 18.37
N ASP A 34 -11.96 -0.13 17.07
CA ASP A 34 -11.44 -1.33 16.41
C ASP A 34 -9.97 -1.56 16.79
N SER A 35 -9.63 -2.82 17.07
CA SER A 35 -8.24 -3.25 17.20
C SER A 35 -7.63 -3.47 15.81
N VAL A 36 -6.46 -2.88 15.56
CA VAL A 36 -5.76 -2.97 14.27
C VAL A 36 -4.35 -3.51 14.50
N THR A 37 -3.97 -4.55 13.76
CA THR A 37 -2.60 -5.05 13.73
C THR A 37 -1.80 -4.25 12.70
N ALA A 38 -0.69 -3.66 13.12
CA ALA A 38 0.21 -2.90 12.25
C ALA A 38 1.67 -3.13 12.64
N LYS A 39 2.57 -2.92 11.68
CA LYS A 39 4.02 -2.98 11.87
C LYS A 39 4.57 -1.60 12.17
N VAL A 40 5.57 -1.51 13.05
CA VAL A 40 6.31 -0.28 13.31
C VAL A 40 7.18 0.05 12.11
N ILE A 41 6.98 1.23 11.53
CA ILE A 41 7.76 1.76 10.40
C ILE A 41 8.88 2.66 10.92
N ALA A 42 8.54 3.58 11.83
CA ALA A 42 9.48 4.55 12.38
C ALA A 42 9.09 4.91 13.82
N ILE A 43 10.08 5.29 14.61
CA ILE A 43 9.93 5.70 16.01
C ILE A 43 10.55 7.10 16.15
N ASP A 44 9.79 8.03 16.73
CA ASP A 44 10.29 9.32 17.17
C ASP A 44 10.22 9.39 18.71
N PRO A 45 11.34 9.13 19.41
CA PRO A 45 11.39 9.12 20.87
C PRO A 45 11.17 10.51 21.49
N LEU A 46 11.55 11.58 20.78
CA LEU A 46 11.44 12.96 21.30
C LEU A 46 9.99 13.43 21.29
N ALA A 47 9.24 13.05 20.25
CA ALA A 47 7.82 13.37 20.13
C ALA A 47 6.91 12.34 20.82
N GLN A 48 7.45 11.23 21.35
CA GLN A 48 6.69 10.07 21.86
C GLN A 48 5.67 9.52 20.84
N ARG A 49 6.08 9.46 19.57
CA ARG A 49 5.20 9.06 18.45
C ARG A 49 5.80 7.91 17.67
N MET A 50 4.93 7.01 17.22
CA MET A 50 5.30 5.92 16.32
C MET A 50 4.53 5.99 15.02
N SER A 51 5.23 5.80 13.90
CA SER A 51 4.61 5.57 12.60
C SER A 51 4.38 4.08 12.42
N LEU A 52 3.14 3.72 12.14
CA LEU A 52 2.67 2.35 11.98
C LEU A 52 2.16 2.16 10.55
N GLY A 53 2.26 0.94 10.02
CA GLY A 53 1.62 0.60 8.77
C GLY A 53 1.10 -0.82 8.72
N VAL A 54 -0.03 -0.97 8.02
CA VAL A 54 -0.77 -2.23 7.90
C VAL A 54 -0.28 -2.99 6.66
N LYS A 55 0.02 -2.26 5.58
CA LYS A 55 0.57 -2.79 4.33
C LYS A 55 1.76 -3.72 4.51
N GLN A 56 2.64 -3.42 5.46
CA GLN A 56 3.88 -4.16 5.68
C GLN A 56 3.62 -5.55 6.29
N MET A 57 2.36 -5.87 6.60
CA MET A 57 1.90 -7.22 6.96
C MET A 57 1.58 -8.07 5.72
N GLU A 58 1.34 -7.44 4.57
CA GLU A 58 1.09 -8.11 3.30
C GLU A 58 2.38 -8.22 2.49
N PRO A 59 2.55 -9.29 1.70
CA PRO A 59 3.67 -9.39 0.78
C PRO A 59 3.69 -8.19 -0.17
N ASN A 60 4.87 -7.61 -0.36
CA ASN A 60 5.05 -6.53 -1.31
C ASN A 60 4.94 -7.10 -2.74
N VAL A 61 3.76 -6.96 -3.33
CA VAL A 61 3.45 -7.47 -4.68
C VAL A 61 4.44 -6.98 -5.73
N TRP A 62 4.97 -5.76 -5.59
CA TRP A 62 5.98 -5.21 -6.50
C TRP A 62 7.30 -5.93 -6.38
N GLU A 63 7.75 -6.22 -5.15
CA GLU A 63 8.99 -6.94 -4.90
C GLU A 63 8.92 -8.35 -5.48
N ILE A 64 7.82 -9.06 -5.26
CA ILE A 64 7.57 -10.38 -5.84
C ILE A 64 7.53 -10.30 -7.37
N PHE A 65 6.86 -9.29 -7.92
CA PHE A 65 6.76 -9.11 -9.36
C PHE A 65 8.12 -8.90 -10.00
N PHE A 66 8.97 -8.02 -9.46
CA PHE A 66 10.32 -7.75 -9.97
C PHE A 66 11.32 -8.87 -9.70
N GLN A 67 11.10 -9.72 -8.69
CA GLN A 67 11.87 -10.96 -8.51
C GLN A 67 11.57 -11.97 -9.62
N ASN A 68 10.31 -12.04 -10.07
CA ASN A 68 9.86 -13.00 -11.07
C ASN A 68 9.99 -12.50 -12.52
N HIS A 69 10.15 -11.19 -12.72
CA HIS A 69 10.21 -10.57 -14.05
C HIS A 69 11.41 -9.63 -14.15
N SER A 70 12.29 -9.92 -15.10
CA SER A 70 13.47 -9.10 -15.39
C SER A 70 13.20 -8.10 -16.51
N VAL A 71 13.99 -7.02 -16.55
CA VAL A 71 13.92 -6.06 -17.65
C VAL A 71 14.14 -6.78 -18.98
N GLY A 72 13.21 -6.61 -19.92
CA GLY A 72 13.21 -7.28 -21.22
C GLY A 72 12.40 -8.59 -21.26
N SER A 73 11.87 -9.07 -20.13
CA SER A 73 10.94 -10.20 -20.12
C SER A 73 9.59 -9.79 -20.71
N THR A 74 8.97 -10.69 -21.49
CA THR A 74 7.60 -10.52 -21.96
C THR A 74 6.61 -10.82 -20.84
N VAL A 75 5.68 -9.90 -20.57
CA VAL A 75 4.60 -10.08 -19.61
C VAL A 75 3.25 -10.10 -20.33
N THR A 76 2.33 -10.94 -19.85
CA THR A 76 0.96 -11.00 -20.35
C THR A 76 0.06 -10.27 -19.37
N GLY A 77 -0.80 -9.38 -19.88
CA GLY A 77 -1.73 -8.63 -19.05
C GLY A 77 -3.00 -8.27 -19.81
N LYS A 78 -4.02 -7.84 -19.06
CA LYS A 78 -5.31 -7.42 -19.60
C LYS A 78 -5.36 -5.91 -19.70
N ILE A 79 -5.87 -5.36 -20.80
CA ILE A 79 -6.06 -3.90 -20.91
C ILE A 79 -7.09 -3.45 -19.87
N ALA A 80 -6.66 -2.61 -18.93
CA ALA A 80 -7.49 -2.05 -17.87
C ALA A 80 -8.20 -0.77 -18.33
N ARG A 81 -7.45 0.12 -18.99
CA ARG A 81 -7.96 1.38 -19.53
C ARG A 81 -7.11 1.88 -20.70
N LEU A 82 -7.76 2.54 -21.66
CA LEU A 82 -7.11 3.21 -22.78
C LEU A 82 -7.17 4.72 -22.58
N THR A 83 -6.09 5.40 -22.95
CA THR A 83 -5.95 6.85 -22.89
C THR A 83 -5.27 7.35 -24.16
N ASP A 84 -5.38 8.64 -24.44
CA ASP A 84 -4.81 9.22 -25.66
C ASP A 84 -3.27 9.11 -25.74
N PHE A 85 -2.60 8.96 -24.59
CA PHE A 85 -1.15 8.82 -24.49
C PHE A 85 -0.68 7.37 -24.24
N GLY A 86 -1.60 6.40 -24.20
CA GLY A 86 -1.21 5.01 -23.97
C GLY A 86 -2.30 4.11 -23.39
N ALA A 87 -1.92 2.87 -23.16
CA ALA A 87 -2.77 1.84 -22.57
C ALA A 87 -2.24 1.45 -21.19
N PHE A 88 -3.11 1.43 -20.18
CA PHE A 88 -2.78 0.79 -18.91
C PHE A 88 -3.19 -0.67 -18.98
N VAL A 89 -2.25 -1.54 -18.61
CA VAL A 89 -2.37 -2.99 -18.66
C VAL A 89 -2.28 -3.53 -17.24
N ASP A 90 -3.32 -4.23 -16.80
CA ASP A 90 -3.35 -4.99 -15.56
C ASP A 90 -2.48 -6.25 -15.71
N LEU A 91 -1.48 -6.37 -14.84
CA LEU A 91 -0.50 -7.45 -14.81
C LEU A 91 -0.79 -8.47 -13.70
N GLY A 92 -1.93 -8.35 -13.01
CA GLY A 92 -2.32 -9.20 -11.88
C GLY A 92 -1.88 -8.65 -10.53
N GLU A 93 -2.49 -9.19 -9.45
CA GLU A 93 -2.18 -8.82 -8.05
C GLU A 93 -2.23 -7.30 -7.75
N GLY A 94 -3.00 -6.55 -8.54
CA GLY A 94 -3.17 -5.09 -8.41
C GLY A 94 -2.00 -4.26 -8.96
N ILE A 95 -1.16 -4.83 -9.83
CA ILE A 95 -0.09 -4.13 -10.53
C ILE A 95 -0.58 -3.69 -11.91
N GLU A 96 -0.40 -2.40 -12.23
CA GLU A 96 -0.68 -1.84 -13.55
C GLU A 96 0.60 -1.34 -14.21
N GLY A 97 0.79 -1.70 -15.48
CA GLY A 97 1.82 -1.15 -16.36
C GLY A 97 1.25 -0.13 -17.34
N LEU A 98 2.05 0.83 -17.80
CA LEU A 98 1.68 1.78 -18.85
C LEU A 98 2.47 1.47 -20.13
N VAL A 99 1.73 1.21 -21.21
CA VAL A 99 2.27 1.15 -22.58
C VAL A 99 2.02 2.50 -23.23
N HIS A 100 3.09 3.28 -23.41
CA HIS A 100 3.02 4.56 -24.12
C HIS A 100 2.96 4.31 -25.64
N ILE A 101 2.15 5.09 -26.35
CA ILE A 101 1.99 5.04 -27.81
C ILE A 101 2.61 6.25 -28.51
#